data_AF-A0A6G0VLY6-F1
#
_entry.id   AF-A0A6G0VLY6-F1
#
_cell.length_a   1.000
_cell.length_b   1.000
_cell.length_c   1.000
_cell.angle_alpha   90.00
_cell.angle_beta   90.00
_cell.angle_gamma   90.00
#
_symmetry.space_group_name_H-M   'P 1'
#
loop_
_entity.id
_entity.type
_entity.pdbx_description
1 polymer ?
#
loop_
_entity_poly.entity_id
_entity_poly.type
_entity_poly.pdbx_seq_one_letter_code
_entity_poly.pdbx_strand_id
1 'polypeptide(L)'
;MKVCQILTPRKTFLIGFAIAVKSVFAMAEDLFNSNFNYKYLLTYKCSHDHLEILFSRIRQRLGNNNNPNVVELKTSLKKMLLKNTISSSYAANCMAFDNTSESIFEICWLG
;
A
#
# COMPACT_ATOMS: atom_id res chain seq x y z
N MET A 1 -16.23 13.60 9.95
CA MET A 1 -16.34 12.25 10.55
C MET A 1 -15.50 12.23 11.83
N LYS A 2 -16.10 12.45 13.01
CA LYS A 2 -15.40 12.40 14.30
C LYS A 2 -15.22 10.93 14.67
N VAL A 3 -14.02 10.40 14.51
CA VAL A 3 -13.62 9.09 15.05
C VAL A 3 -13.34 9.28 16.53
N CYS A 4 -14.39 9.45 17.32
CA CYS A 4 -14.32 9.47 18.77
C CYS A 4 -15.60 8.84 19.30
N GLN A 5 -15.58 7.52 19.52
CA GLN A 5 -16.36 6.87 20.56
C GLN A 5 -15.75 5.51 20.90
N ILE A 6 -15.04 5.53 22.01
CA ILE A 6 -14.62 4.39 22.81
C ILE A 6 -15.90 3.67 23.27
N LEU A 7 -16.15 2.46 22.78
CA LEU A 7 -17.07 1.50 23.40
C LEU A 7 -16.24 0.25 23.72
N THR A 8 -16.12 -0.10 24.99
CA THR A 8 -15.54 -1.34 25.57
C THR A 8 -14.82 -2.30 24.59
N PRO A 9 -13.55 -2.67 24.84
CA PRO A 9 -12.71 -3.48 23.92
C PRO A 9 -13.33 -4.83 23.51
N ARG A 10 -14.30 -5.32 24.26
CA ARG A 10 -15.02 -6.57 24.01
C ARG A 10 -15.92 -6.56 22.76
N LYS A 11 -16.25 -5.41 22.17
CA LYS A 11 -17.11 -5.31 20.97
C LYS A 11 -16.48 -4.58 19.77
N THR A 12 -15.23 -4.16 19.88
CA THR A 12 -14.53 -3.39 18.85
C THR A 12 -14.48 -4.11 17.51
N PHE A 13 -14.22 -5.42 17.51
CA PHE A 13 -14.20 -6.23 16.28
C PHE A 13 -15.54 -6.23 15.55
N LEU A 14 -16.65 -6.43 16.28
CA LEU A 14 -17.99 -6.46 15.68
C LEU A 14 -18.38 -5.12 15.07
N ILE A 15 -18.09 -4.02 15.78
CA ILE A 15 -18.33 -2.66 15.29
C ILE A 15 -17.45 -2.37 14.07
N GLY A 16 -16.16 -2.72 14.15
CA GLY A 16 -15.22 -2.56 13.05
C GLY A 16 -15.64 -3.32 11.80
N PHE A 17 -16.11 -4.57 11.96
CA PHE A 17 -16.64 -5.38 10.87
C PHE A 17 -17.90 -4.75 10.25
N ALA A 18 -18.86 -4.33 11.08
CA ALA A 18 -20.09 -3.68 10.59
C ALA A 18 -19.80 -2.37 9.84
N ILE A 19 -18.84 -1.57 10.32
CA ILE A 19 -18.37 -0.36 9.63
C ILE A 19 -17.69 -0.73 8.31
N ALA A 20 -16.78 -1.72 8.30
CA ALA A 20 -16.09 -2.14 7.10
C ALA A 20 -17.06 -2.58 6.00
N VAL A 21 -18.08 -3.40 6.34
CA VAL A 21 -19.11 -3.83 5.40
C VAL A 21 -19.88 -2.63 4.83
N LYS A 22 -20.33 -1.70 5.68
CA LYS A 22 -21.03 -0.49 5.23
C LYS A 22 -20.15 0.38 4.33
N SER A 23 -18.88 0.56 4.68
CA SER A 23 -17.94 1.35 3.89
C SER A 23 -17.63 0.73 2.53
N VAL A 24 -17.53 -0.60 2.42
CA VAL A 24 -17.31 -1.29 1.14
C VAL A 24 -18.51 -1.10 0.20
N PHE A 25 -19.74 -1.19 0.72
CA PHE A 25 -20.93 -0.93 -0.11
C PHE A 25 -21.01 0.52 -0.58
N ALA A 26 -20.79 1.48 0.31
CA ALA A 26 -20.78 2.90 -0.06
C ALA A 26 -19.70 3.20 -1.12
N MET A 27 -18.49 2.64 -0.97
CA MET A 27 -17.41 2.80 -1.94
C MET A 27 -17.75 2.18 -3.31
N ALA A 28 -18.40 1.01 -3.32
CA ALA A 28 -18.84 0.37 -4.56
C ALA A 28 -19.92 1.20 -5.27
N GLU A 29 -20.88 1.72 -4.52
CA GLU A 29 -21.93 2.61 -5.03
C GLU A 29 -21.31 3.88 -5.65
N ASP A 30 -20.44 4.56 -4.92
CA ASP A 30 -19.74 5.75 -5.42
C ASP A 30 -18.91 5.46 -6.68
N LEU A 31 -18.22 4.32 -6.72
CA LEU A 31 -17.39 3.92 -7.86
C LEU A 31 -18.23 3.64 -9.12
N PHE A 32 -19.34 2.90 -8.97
CA PHE A 32 -20.19 2.53 -10.10
C PHE A 32 -21.05 3.71 -10.59
N ASN A 33 -21.43 4.62 -9.69
CA ASN A 33 -22.11 5.86 -10.05
C ASN A 33 -21.18 6.86 -10.74
N SER A 34 -19.90 6.88 -10.38
CA SER A 34 -18.91 7.81 -10.98
C SER A 34 -18.45 7.36 -12.37
N ASN A 35 -18.37 6.06 -12.63
CA ASN A 35 -17.89 5.54 -13.92
C ASN A 35 -18.51 4.17 -14.23
N PHE A 36 -19.37 4.15 -15.25
CA PHE A 36 -20.11 2.96 -15.68
C PHE A 36 -19.22 1.83 -16.25
N ASN A 37 -17.94 2.08 -16.49
CA ASN A 37 -17.00 1.06 -16.99
C ASN A 37 -16.49 0.11 -15.90
N TYR A 38 -16.66 0.43 -14.61
CA TYR A 38 -16.27 -0.45 -13.53
C TYR A 38 -17.35 -1.51 -13.27
N LYS A 39 -17.00 -2.78 -13.46
CA LYS A 39 -17.92 -3.92 -13.31
C LYS A 39 -17.89 -4.56 -11.92
N TYR A 40 -16.80 -4.36 -11.17
CA TYR A 40 -16.60 -4.97 -9.86
C TYR A 40 -15.60 -4.16 -9.02
N LEU A 41 -15.66 -4.33 -7.68
CA LEU A 41 -14.72 -3.76 -6.73
C LEU A 41 -13.82 -4.86 -6.15
N LEU A 42 -12.50 -4.66 -6.24
CA LEU A 42 -11.50 -5.55 -5.64
C LEU A 42 -11.31 -5.23 -4.15
N THR A 43 -12.16 -5.80 -3.29
CA THR A 43 -12.10 -5.56 -1.83
C THR A 43 -10.75 -5.92 -1.20
N TYR A 44 -10.00 -6.85 -1.80
CA TYR A 44 -8.63 -7.18 -1.40
C TYR A 44 -7.69 -5.97 -1.43
N LYS A 45 -7.88 -5.02 -2.37
CA LYS A 45 -7.08 -3.80 -2.45
C LYS A 45 -7.35 -2.82 -1.30
N CYS A 46 -8.47 -2.98 -0.59
CA CYS A 46 -8.79 -2.23 0.61
C CYS A 46 -8.11 -2.81 1.86
N SER A 47 -7.51 -4.00 1.77
CA SER A 47 -6.81 -4.61 2.91
C SER A 47 -5.43 -3.99 3.14
N HIS A 48 -4.99 -4.00 4.40
CA HIS A 48 -3.66 -3.53 4.80
C HIS A 48 -2.53 -4.54 4.49
N ASP A 49 -2.85 -5.73 3.97
CA ASP A 49 -1.90 -6.80 3.63
C ASP A 49 -0.69 -6.29 2.82
N HIS A 50 -0.94 -5.41 1.86
CA HIS A 50 0.12 -4.84 1.03
C HIS A 50 1.15 -4.04 1.85
N LEU A 51 0.71 -3.33 2.89
CA LEU A 51 1.60 -2.62 3.81
C LEU A 51 2.36 -3.60 4.72
N GLU A 52 1.71 -4.66 5.19
CA GLU A 52 2.37 -5.70 6.00
C GLU A 52 3.46 -6.44 5.22
N ILE A 53 3.19 -6.74 3.94
CA ILE A 53 4.17 -7.30 3.01
C ILE A 53 5.33 -6.33 2.80
N LEU A 54 5.05 -5.03 2.65
CA LEU A 54 6.07 -3.99 2.52
C LEU A 54 6.99 -3.98 3.75
N PHE A 55 6.44 -3.95 4.97
CA PHE A 55 7.24 -3.97 6.19
C PHE A 55 8.05 -5.26 6.34
N SER A 56 7.49 -6.39 5.91
CA SER A 56 8.22 -7.66 5.91
C SER A 56 9.42 -7.63 4.95
N ARG A 57 9.28 -7.02 3.77
CA ARG A 57 10.39 -6.82 2.83
C ARG A 57 11.47 -5.89 3.37
N ILE A 58 11.08 -4.86 4.12
CA ILE A 58 12.02 -3.94 4.78
C ILE A 58 12.83 -4.72 5.84
N ARG A 59 12.16 -5.49 6.71
CA ARG A 59 12.85 -6.32 7.73
C ARG A 59 13.81 -7.34 7.10
N GLN A 60 13.39 -8.02 6.04
CA GLN A 60 14.25 -8.99 5.32
C GLN A 60 15.55 -8.38 4.79
N ARG A 61 15.57 -7.09 4.44
CA ARG A 61 16.77 -6.41 3.93
C ARG A 61 17.81 -6.10 5.00
N LEU A 62 17.44 -6.17 6.28
CA LEU A 62 18.31 -5.87 7.40
C LEU A 62 18.94 -7.14 8.01
N GLY A 63 18.81 -8.28 7.34
CA GLY A 63 19.39 -9.55 7.78
C GLY A 63 18.78 -10.01 9.09
N ASN A 64 19.59 -10.02 10.16
CA ASN A 64 19.15 -10.43 11.50
C ASN A 64 18.57 -9.27 12.35
N ASN A 65 18.49 -8.05 11.81
CA ASN A 65 17.85 -6.93 12.50
C ASN A 65 16.35 -6.86 12.17
N ASN A 66 15.53 -7.49 13.02
CA ASN A 66 14.07 -7.51 12.86
C ASN A 66 13.36 -6.22 13.27
N ASN A 67 14.05 -5.30 13.96
CA ASN A 67 13.46 -4.08 14.49
C ASN A 67 14.24 -2.84 14.02
N PRO A 68 14.02 -2.38 12.78
CA PRO A 68 14.69 -1.21 12.24
C PRO A 68 14.49 0.04 13.10
N ASN A 69 15.54 0.83 13.25
CA ASN A 69 15.40 2.22 13.67
C ASN A 69 14.82 3.08 12.52
N VAL A 70 14.44 4.32 12.85
CA VAL A 70 13.82 5.25 11.89
C VAL A 70 14.72 5.55 10.67
N VAL A 71 16.03 5.64 10.87
CA VAL A 71 17.03 5.87 9.80
C VAL A 71 17.16 4.65 8.90
N GLU A 72 17.19 3.45 9.47
CA GLU A 72 17.24 2.17 8.73
C GLU A 72 15.98 1.95 7.91
N LEU A 73 14.81 2.24 8.47
CA LEU A 73 13.53 2.21 7.77
C LEU A 73 13.53 3.17 6.57
N LYS A 74 13.89 4.44 6.81
CA LYS A 74 13.96 5.48 5.77
C LYS A 74 14.93 5.10 4.66
N THR A 75 16.11 4.61 5.03
CA THR A 75 17.16 4.23 4.07
C THR A 75 16.74 3.02 3.24
N SER A 76 16.14 2.02 3.88
CA SER A 76 15.64 0.82 3.20
C SER A 76 14.51 1.13 2.24
N LEU A 77 13.57 2.00 2.65
CA LEU A 77 12.47 2.45 1.80
C LEU A 77 13.00 3.24 0.58
N LYS A 78 13.93 4.18 0.79
CA LYS A 78 14.59 4.91 -0.32
C LYS A 78 15.28 3.95 -1.30
N LYS A 79 16.06 2.99 -0.80
CA LYS A 79 16.72 1.97 -1.64
C LYS A 79 15.71 1.11 -2.41
N MET A 80 14.57 0.77 -1.81
CA MET A 80 13.50 0.02 -2.47
C MET A 80 12.85 0.81 -3.59
N LEU A 81 12.52 2.08 -3.35
CA LEU A 81 11.94 2.97 -4.36
C LEU A 81 12.90 3.16 -5.53
N LEU A 82 14.18 3.46 -5.26
CA LEU A 82 15.20 3.64 -6.30
C LEU A 82 15.39 2.39 -7.17
N LYS A 83 15.42 1.20 -6.55
CA LYS A 83 15.53 -0.06 -7.30
C LYS A 83 14.34 -0.24 -8.24
N ASN A 84 13.14 0.13 -7.82
CA ASN A 84 11.93 0.01 -8.62
C ASN A 84 11.84 1.06 -9.74
N THR A 85 12.51 2.22 -9.59
CA THR A 85 12.53 3.27 -10.62
C THR A 85 13.58 3.04 -11.71
N ILE A 86 14.58 2.18 -11.47
CA ILE A 86 15.60 1.87 -12.48
C ILE A 86 14.99 0.90 -13.51
N SER A 87 14.63 1.45 -14.67
CA SER A 87 14.26 0.69 -15.86
C SER A 87 15.51 0.27 -16.64
N SER A 88 15.44 -0.85 -17.37
CA SER A 88 16.49 -1.20 -18.33
C SER A 88 16.53 -0.18 -19.48
N SER A 89 17.72 0.07 -20.02
CA SER A 89 17.87 0.89 -21.22
C SER A 89 17.11 0.25 -22.38
N TYR A 90 16.49 1.07 -23.24
CA TYR A 90 15.81 0.63 -24.46
C TYR A 90 16.73 -0.19 -25.40
N ALA A 91 18.06 -0.02 -25.28
CA ALA A 91 19.05 -0.76 -26.04
C ALA A 91 19.47 -2.10 -25.40
N ALA A 92 18.87 -2.51 -24.27
CA ALA A 92 19.16 -3.78 -23.62
C ALA A 92 18.24 -4.88 -24.17
N ASN A 93 18.80 -6.08 -24.42
CA ASN A 93 18.06 -7.25 -24.90
C ASN A 93 17.06 -7.86 -23.88
N CYS A 94 16.86 -7.20 -22.74
CA CYS A 94 15.95 -7.63 -21.67
C CYS A 94 14.98 -6.49 -21.37
N MET A 95 13.82 -6.52 -22.03
CA MET A 95 12.69 -5.65 -21.71
C MET A 95 11.87 -6.31 -20.60
N ALA A 96 11.55 -5.58 -19.53
CA ALA A 96 10.59 -6.04 -18.54
C ALA A 96 9.19 -6.03 -19.18
N PHE A 97 8.47 -7.15 -19.15
CA PHE A 97 7.17 -7.30 -19.84
C PHE A 97 5.99 -6.56 -19.17
N ASP A 98 6.21 -5.89 -18.04
CA ASP A 98 5.16 -5.17 -17.31
C ASP A 98 5.49 -3.67 -17.19
N ASN A 99 4.88 -2.87 -18.06
CA ASN A 99 4.95 -1.40 -18.03
C ASN A 99 4.06 -0.78 -16.95
N THR A 100 4.05 -1.34 -15.74
CA THR A 100 3.34 -0.74 -14.58
C THR A 100 4.31 0.06 -13.71
N SER A 101 5.15 0.88 -14.34
CA SER A 101 6.01 1.83 -13.65
C SER A 101 5.22 3.10 -13.30
N GLU A 102 4.26 2.97 -12.39
CA GLU A 102 3.73 4.13 -11.66
C GLU A 102 4.58 4.32 -10.40
N SER A 103 5.71 4.99 -10.54
CA SER A 103 6.43 5.55 -9.40
C SER A 103 5.56 6.67 -8.80
N ILE A 104 4.74 6.34 -7.80
CA ILE A 104 3.83 7.26 -7.10
C ILE A 104 4.58 8.35 -6.31
N PHE A 105 5.88 8.17 -6.05
CA PHE A 105 6.67 9.06 -5.20
C PHE A 105 7.79 9.74 -5.99
N GLU A 106 7.73 11.07 -6.06
CA GLU A 106 8.80 11.93 -6.55
C GLU A 106 9.92 11.98 -5.50
N ILE A 107 11.10 11.44 -5.83
CA ILE A 107 12.23 11.38 -4.90
C ILE A 107 12.96 12.73 -4.94
N CYS A 108 12.56 13.68 -4.10
CA CYS A 108 13.34 14.90 -3.87
C CYS A 108 14.54 14.62 -2.94
N TRP A 109 15.74 14.80 -3.48
CA TRP A 109 16.97 14.83 -2.70
C TRP A 109 17.17 16.25 -2.16
N LEU A 110 16.93 16.46 -0.87
CA LEU A 110 17.49 17.62 -0.17
C LEU A 110 18.98 17.33 0.05
N GLY A 111 19.83 18.10 -0.64
CA GLY A 111 21.28 18.10 -0.49
C GLY A 111 21.74 18.73 0.81
#